data_AF-A0A3E0NYW7-F1
#
_entry.id   AF-A0A3E0NYW7-F1
#
_cell.length_a   1.000
_cell.length_b   1.000
_cell.length_c   1.000
_cell.angle_alpha   90.00
_cell.angle_beta   90.00
_cell.angle_gamma   90.00
#
_symmetry.space_group_name_H-M   'P 1'
#
loop_
_entity.id
_entity.type
_entity.pdbx_description
1 polymer ?
#
loop_
_entity_poly.entity_id
_entity_poly.type
_entity_poly.pdbx_seq_one_letter_code
_entity_poly.pdbx_strand_id
1 'polypeptide(L)'
;MTTPTDEMHFWRRWKMLNEQEVRTKVKQLIVQVSSLPMEKIGDQSSFIEDLGLDSLALLEVGVAIDYEYKLDVPDEELEQLATVQDAVDLVLTKMTACAQAS
;
A
#
# COMPACT_ATOMS: atom_id res chain seq x y z
N MET A 1 -2.17 -30.04 19.27
CA MET A 1 -3.57 -30.09 18.79
C MET A 1 -4.44 -29.72 19.98
N THR A 2 -5.08 -28.57 20.13
CA THR A 2 -5.38 -27.42 19.26
C THR A 2 -5.46 -26.21 20.21
N THR A 3 -4.79 -25.10 19.90
CA THR A 3 -5.04 -23.82 20.59
C THR A 3 -5.96 -22.98 19.70
N PRO A 4 -7.23 -22.76 20.09
CA PRO A 4 -8.08 -21.77 19.44
C PRO A 4 -7.80 -20.41 20.09
N THR A 5 -6.71 -19.75 19.70
CA THR A 5 -6.45 -18.34 20.06
C THR A 5 -6.21 -17.47 18.83
N ASP A 6 -6.69 -17.91 17.67
CA ASP A 6 -6.53 -17.19 16.40
C ASP A 6 -7.78 -16.37 16.01
N GLU A 7 -8.87 -16.45 16.77
CA GLU A 7 -10.16 -15.84 16.39
C GLU A 7 -10.59 -14.60 17.22
N MET A 8 -9.85 -14.21 18.27
CA MET A 8 -10.20 -13.04 19.11
C MET A 8 -9.34 -11.79 18.89
N HIS A 9 -8.32 -11.85 18.03
CA HIS A 9 -7.50 -10.69 17.67
C HIS A 9 -7.88 -10.03 16.34
N PHE A 10 -8.75 -10.67 15.55
CA PHE A 10 -9.11 -10.19 14.21
C PHE A 10 -9.92 -8.89 14.24
N TRP A 11 -10.89 -8.77 15.17
CA TRP A 11 -11.86 -7.67 15.12
C TRP A 11 -11.39 -6.35 15.76
N ARG A 12 -10.47 -6.38 16.74
CA ARG A 12 -9.93 -5.15 17.36
C ARG A 12 -8.79 -4.51 16.57
N ARG A 13 -8.12 -5.25 15.70
CA ARG A 13 -7.04 -4.72 14.85
C ARG A 13 -7.56 -3.89 13.67
N TRP A 14 -8.78 -4.17 13.20
CA TRP A 14 -9.37 -3.48 12.06
C TRP A 14 -9.90 -2.06 12.34
N LYS A 15 -10.00 -1.62 13.60
CA LYS A 15 -10.59 -0.31 13.94
C LYS A 15 -9.56 0.82 14.12
N MET A 16 -8.30 0.58 13.77
CA MET A 16 -7.24 1.59 13.86
C MET A 16 -6.39 1.48 12.61
N LEU A 17 -6.89 1.96 11.46
CA LEU A 17 -6.05 2.20 10.30
C LEU A 17 -5.05 3.31 10.66
N ASN A 18 -3.84 2.91 11.02
CA ASN A 18 -2.75 3.84 11.27
C ASN A 18 -1.96 4.05 9.99
N GLU A 19 -1.55 5.29 9.71
CA GLU A 19 -0.66 5.64 8.60
C GLU A 19 0.56 4.71 8.52
N GLN A 20 1.11 4.32 9.67
CA GLN A 20 2.22 3.39 9.76
C GLN A 20 1.90 1.98 9.25
N GLU A 21 0.68 1.49 9.43
CA GLU A 21 0.25 0.20 8.89
C GLU A 21 0.06 0.28 7.38
N VAL A 22 -0.56 1.37 6.88
CA VAL A 22 -0.69 1.60 5.43
C VAL A 22 0.69 1.67 4.79
N ARG A 23 1.60 2.45 5.36
CA ARG A 23 2.99 2.57 4.92
C ARG A 23 3.71 1.22 4.91
N THR A 24 3.60 0.46 6.00
CA THR A 24 4.23 -0.86 6.10
C THR A 24 3.71 -1.80 5.02
N LYS A 25 2.40 -1.80 4.78
CA LYS A 25 1.75 -2.66 3.81
C LYS A 25 2.07 -2.25 2.37
N VAL A 26 2.06 -0.96 2.05
CA VAL A 26 2.49 -0.44 0.73
C VAL A 26 3.92 -0.85 0.45
N LYS A 27 4.83 -0.69 1.41
CA LYS A 27 6.21 -1.17 1.26
C LYS A 27 6.30 -2.68 1.04
N GLN A 28 5.51 -3.49 1.73
CA GLN A 28 5.48 -4.94 1.51
C GLN A 28 5.03 -5.30 0.09
N LEU A 29 4.04 -4.60 -0.47
CA LEU A 29 3.60 -4.81 -1.85
C LEU A 29 4.72 -4.44 -2.84
N ILE A 30 5.43 -3.34 -2.59
CA ILE A 30 6.60 -2.96 -3.41
C ILE A 30 7.69 -4.03 -3.33
N VAL A 31 8.00 -4.57 -2.15
CA VAL A 31 8.96 -5.68 -1.99
C VAL A 31 8.56 -6.90 -2.82
N GLN A 32 7.26 -7.24 -2.85
CA GLN A 32 6.77 -8.40 -3.60
C GLN A 32 6.93 -8.23 -5.11
N VAL A 33 6.67 -7.03 -5.63
CA VAL A 33 6.79 -6.75 -7.08
C VAL A 33 8.24 -6.56 -7.49
N SER A 34 8.99 -5.73 -6.75
CA SER A 34 10.35 -5.33 -7.12
C SER A 34 11.44 -6.31 -6.67
N SER A 35 11.13 -7.26 -5.79
CA SER A 35 12.11 -8.11 -5.11
C SER A 35 13.22 -7.33 -4.36
N LEU A 36 13.03 -6.04 -4.11
CA LEU A 36 13.94 -5.21 -3.33
C LEU A 36 13.72 -5.45 -1.83
N PRO A 37 14.78 -5.39 -0.99
CA PRO A 37 14.61 -5.50 0.45
C PRO A 37 13.92 -4.24 1.01
N MET A 38 13.06 -4.43 2.02
CA MET A 38 12.30 -3.35 2.65
C MET A 38 13.17 -2.20 3.17
N GLU A 39 14.40 -2.51 3.59
CA GLU A 39 15.38 -1.54 4.08
C GLU A 39 15.86 -0.55 3.00
N LYS A 40 15.75 -0.92 1.72
CA LYS A 40 16.09 -0.05 0.59
C LYS A 40 14.94 0.87 0.18
N ILE A 41 13.73 0.62 0.69
CA ILE A 41 12.51 1.33 0.32
C ILE A 41 12.27 2.45 1.34
N GLY A 42 12.81 3.63 1.02
CA GLY A 42 12.56 4.87 1.76
C GLY A 42 11.19 5.43 1.44
N ASP A 43 10.62 6.22 2.35
CA ASP A 43 9.33 6.89 2.11
C ASP A 43 9.45 7.90 0.97
N GLN A 44 10.60 8.58 0.87
CA GLN A 44 10.89 9.58 -0.16
C GLN A 44 11.59 8.96 -1.38
N SER A 45 11.73 7.64 -1.44
CA SER A 45 12.39 6.99 -2.57
C SER A 45 11.53 7.12 -3.82
N SER A 46 12.13 7.63 -4.90
CA SER A 46 11.53 7.64 -6.22
C SER A 46 11.42 6.22 -6.75
N PHE A 47 10.24 5.85 -7.24
CA PHE A 47 10.03 4.52 -7.80
C PHE A 47 10.94 4.27 -9.00
N ILE A 48 11.13 5.27 -9.85
CA ILE A 48 11.95 5.13 -11.07
C ILE A 48 13.42 5.40 -10.76
N GLU A 49 13.73 6.53 -10.11
CA GLU A 49 15.13 6.99 -9.98
C GLU A 49 15.89 6.27 -8.86
N ASP A 50 15.25 5.97 -7.72
CA ASP A 50 15.92 5.35 -6.57
C ASP A 50 15.73 3.83 -6.54
N LEU A 51 14.50 3.36 -6.80
CA LEU A 51 14.16 1.95 -6.75
C LEU A 51 14.34 1.25 -8.10
N GLY A 52 14.49 1.99 -9.20
CA GLY A 52 14.72 1.43 -10.52
C GLY A 52 13.53 0.61 -11.03
N LEU A 53 12.31 0.93 -10.61
CA LEU A 53 11.10 0.29 -11.10
C LEU A 53 10.75 0.83 -12.48
N ASP A 54 10.46 -0.10 -13.40
CA ASP A 54 9.88 0.24 -14.69
C ASP A 54 8.42 0.68 -14.53
N SER A 55 7.89 1.40 -15.53
CA SER A 55 6.49 1.86 -15.54
C SER A 55 5.47 0.73 -15.42
N LEU A 56 5.80 -0.49 -15.89
CA LEU A 56 4.96 -1.67 -15.71
C LEU A 56 4.93 -2.13 -14.25
N ALA A 57 6.07 -2.13 -13.56
CA ALA A 57 6.15 -2.50 -12.15
C ALA A 57 5.41 -1.49 -11.25
N LEU A 58 5.46 -0.20 -11.61
CA LEU A 58 4.65 0.85 -10.99
C LEU A 58 3.15 0.55 -11.09
N LEU A 59 2.67 0.19 -12.29
CA LEU A 59 1.27 -0.17 -12.52
C LEU A 59 0.90 -1.42 -11.72
N GLU A 60 1.75 -2.44 -11.66
CA GLU A 60 1.54 -3.65 -10.85
C GLU A 60 1.44 -3.35 -9.34
N VAL A 61 2.31 -2.47 -8.81
CA VAL A 61 2.22 -2.02 -7.42
C VAL A 61 0.90 -1.30 -7.17
N GLY A 62 0.52 -0.40 -8.08
CA GLY A 62 -0.74 0.34 -8.00
C GLY A 62 -1.97 -0.57 -7.99
N VAL A 63 -2.03 -1.55 -8.90
CA VAL A 63 -3.11 -2.55 -8.96
C VAL A 63 -3.12 -3.44 -7.72
N ALA A 64 -1.97 -3.82 -7.18
CA ALA A 64 -1.88 -4.61 -5.95
C ALA A 64 -2.40 -3.84 -4.73
N ILE A 65 -2.08 -2.54 -4.64
CA ILE A 65 -2.60 -1.64 -3.61
C ILE A 65 -4.12 -1.49 -3.77
N ASP A 66 -4.58 -1.21 -4.97
CA ASP A 66 -6.00 -1.02 -5.26
C ASP A 66 -6.82 -2.27 -4.91
N TYR A 67 -6.33 -3.45 -5.27
CA TYR A 67 -6.97 -4.73 -4.93
C TYR A 67 -6.99 -5.00 -3.42
N GLU A 68 -5.89 -4.73 -2.70
CA GLU A 68 -5.79 -4.96 -1.25
C GLU A 68 -6.76 -4.08 -0.46
N TYR A 69 -6.90 -2.81 -0.85
CA TYR A 69 -7.70 -1.81 -0.14
C TYR A 69 -9.09 -1.55 -0.75
N LYS A 70 -9.37 -2.09 -1.95
CA LYS A 70 -10.61 -1.92 -2.72
C LYS A 70 -10.97 -0.45 -2.93
N LEU A 71 -10.03 0.31 -3.52
CA LEU A 71 -10.13 1.76 -3.66
C LEU A 71 -10.66 2.23 -5.02
N ASP A 72 -10.73 1.34 -6.01
CA ASP A 72 -11.05 1.62 -7.41
C ASP A 72 -10.24 2.81 -7.94
N VAL A 73 -8.91 2.78 -7.76
CA VAL A 73 -8.01 3.84 -8.21
C VAL A 73 -7.88 3.82 -9.74
N PRO A 74 -8.12 4.94 -10.45
CA PRO A 74 -7.92 5.00 -11.89
C PRO A 74 -6.44 4.96 -12.26
N ASP A 75 -6.12 4.37 -13.42
CA ASP A 75 -4.74 4.25 -13.92
C ASP A 75 -4.01 5.60 -13.96
N GLU A 76 -4.71 6.69 -14.28
CA GLU A 76 -4.16 8.05 -14.33
C GLU A 76 -3.57 8.51 -12.99
N GLU A 77 -4.16 8.11 -11.86
CA GLU A 77 -3.62 8.41 -10.52
C GLU A 77 -2.42 7.51 -10.19
N LEU A 78 -2.43 6.27 -10.67
CA LEU A 78 -1.31 5.33 -10.49
C LEU A 78 -0.08 5.74 -11.30
N GLU A 79 -0.27 6.27 -12.52
CA GLU A 79 0.80 6.81 -13.37
C GLU A 79 1.45 8.07 -12.79
N GLN A 80 0.76 8.80 -11.91
CA GLN A 80 1.27 10.00 -11.24
C GLN A 80 2.10 9.70 -10.00
N LEU A 81 2.18 8.44 -9.55
CA LEU A 81 2.95 8.04 -8.38
C LEU A 81 4.45 8.16 -8.65
N ALA A 82 5.11 9.12 -7.99
CA ALA A 82 6.54 9.33 -8.11
C ALA A 82 7.32 8.66 -6.97
N THR A 83 6.79 8.71 -5.75
CA THR A 83 7.46 8.23 -4.54
C THR A 83 6.59 7.29 -3.71
N VAL A 84 7.23 6.52 -2.83
CA VAL A 84 6.52 5.61 -1.90
C VAL A 84 5.54 6.36 -1.02
N GLN A 85 5.88 7.58 -0.58
CA GLN A 85 5.00 8.44 0.19
C GLN A 85 3.74 8.80 -0.60
N ASP A 86 3.85 9.11 -1.89
CA ASP A 86 2.68 9.42 -2.73
C ASP A 86 1.68 8.24 -2.77
N ALA A 87 2.19 7.01 -2.86
CA ALA A 87 1.35 5.82 -2.84
C ALA A 87 0.66 5.63 -1.48
N VAL A 88 1.33 5.94 -0.37
CA VAL A 88 0.74 5.89 0.97
C VAL A 88 -0.34 6.96 1.12
N ASP A 89 -0.06 8.18 0.68
CA ASP A 89 -0.99 9.31 0.76
C ASP A 89 -2.23 9.10 -0.11
N LEU A 90 -2.06 8.51 -1.29
CA LEU A 90 -3.16 8.08 -2.16
C LEU A 90 -4.10 7.12 -1.41
N VAL A 91 -3.56 6.06 -0.80
CA VAL A 91 -4.36 5.09 -0.05
C VAL A 91 -5.10 5.77 1.10
N LEU A 92 -4.39 6.58 1.91
CA LEU A 92 -5.00 7.27 3.04
C LEU A 92 -6.13 8.20 2.59
N THR A 93 -5.93 8.93 1.48
CA THR A 93 -6.93 9.85 0.91
C THR A 93 -8.17 9.09 0.43
N LYS A 94 -7.98 7.99 -0.32
CA LYS A 94 -9.11 7.19 -0.83
C LYS A 94 -9.88 6.50 0.31
N MET A 95 -9.17 6.00 1.32
CA MET A 95 -9.80 5.38 2.49
C MET A 95 -10.59 6.38 3.34
N THR A 96 -10.09 7.61 3.50
CA THR A 96 -10.84 8.66 4.20
C THR A 96 -12.04 9.16 3.39
N ALA A 97 -11.93 9.23 2.06
CA ALA A 97 -13.05 9.58 1.19
C ALA A 97 -14.16 8.50 1.22
N CYS A 98 -13.78 7.21 1.21
CA CYS A 98 -14.73 6.09 1.29
C CYS A 98 -15.51 6.08 2.63
N ALA A 99 -14.88 6.51 3.73
CA ALA A 99 -15.52 6.61 5.04
C ALA A 99 -16.59 7.72 5.14
N GLN A 100 -16.60 8.69 4.21
CA GLN A 100 -17.59 9.77 4.18
C GLN A 100 -18.75 9.52 3.22
N ALA A 101 -18.66 8.49 2.37
CA ALA A 101 -19.76 8.01 1.55
C ALA A 101 -20.60 7.00 2.36
N SER A 102 -21.44 7.50 3.27
CA SER A 102 -22.44 6.72 4.01
C SER A 102 -23.75 7.50 4.08
#